data_AF-A0A8K0KRY2-F1
#
_entry.id   AF-A0A8K0KRY2-F1
#
_cell.length_a   1.000
_cell.length_b   1.000
_cell.length_c   1.000
_cell.angle_alpha   90.00
_cell.angle_beta   90.00
_cell.angle_gamma   90.00
#
_symmetry.space_group_name_H-M   'P 1'
#
loop_
_entity.id
_entity.type
_entity.pdbx_description
1 polymer ?
#
loop_
_entity_poly.entity_id
_entity_poly.type
_entity_poly.pdbx_seq_one_letter_code
_entity_poly.pdbx_strand_id
1 'polypeptide(L)'
;MQQQAPPPPPPPPQPPQPQHQHTPASTLQQQSPAQPPQPPPAPPQQQVQVPPQSTPVAIKAPASGSAVAAAAAEVEEINTKELAQRISAELKRYSIPQAIFAQRVLCRSQGTLSDLLRNPKPWSKLKSGRETFRRMWKWLQEPEFQRMSALRLAGG
;
A
#
# COMPACT_ATOMS: atom_id res chain seq x y z
N MET A 1 -23.63 50.77 -30.11
CA MET A 1 -23.42 49.56 -30.94
C MET A 1 -22.68 48.55 -30.09
N GLN A 2 -23.40 47.61 -29.47
CA GLN A 2 -22.79 46.59 -28.61
C GLN A 2 -22.17 45.53 -29.53
N GLN A 3 -20.84 45.43 -29.57
CA GLN A 3 -20.13 44.42 -30.35
C GLN A 3 -20.38 43.05 -29.72
N GLN A 4 -21.15 42.22 -30.41
CA GLN A 4 -21.43 40.86 -29.98
C GLN A 4 -20.19 40.00 -30.31
N ALA A 5 -19.62 39.37 -29.28
CA ALA A 5 -18.45 38.51 -29.45
C ALA A 5 -18.79 37.32 -30.38
N PRO A 6 -17.86 36.88 -31.24
CA PRO A 6 -18.09 35.74 -32.10
C PRO A 6 -18.27 34.45 -31.27
N PRO A 7 -19.08 33.49 -31.73
CA PRO A 7 -19.24 32.21 -31.05
C PRO A 7 -17.93 31.42 -31.05
N PRO A 8 -17.71 30.55 -30.05
CA PRO A 8 -16.53 29.70 -30.01
C PRO A 8 -16.53 28.69 -31.18
N PRO A 9 -15.34 28.26 -31.65
CA PRO A 9 -15.25 27.26 -32.70
C PRO A 9 -15.79 25.88 -32.23
N PRO A 10 -16.25 25.04 -33.16
CA PRO A 10 -16.72 23.70 -32.83
C PRO A 10 -15.55 22.80 -32.35
N PRO A 11 -15.84 21.78 -31.52
CA PRO A 11 -14.82 20.82 -31.09
C PRO A 11 -14.30 19.99 -32.27
N PRO A 12 -13.04 19.50 -32.22
CA PRO A 12 -12.47 18.65 -33.25
C PRO A 12 -13.19 17.29 -33.32
N PRO A 13 -13.20 16.63 -34.49
CA PRO A 13 -13.80 15.30 -34.65
C PRO A 13 -13.08 14.28 -33.76
N GLN A 14 -13.86 13.52 -33.00
CA GLN A 14 -13.32 12.43 -32.17
C GLN A 14 -12.87 11.26 -33.07
N PRO A 15 -11.74 10.59 -32.74
CA PRO A 15 -11.36 9.37 -33.45
C PRO A 15 -12.41 8.25 -33.24
N PRO A 16 -12.61 7.37 -34.24
CA PRO A 16 -13.59 6.30 -34.13
C PRO A 16 -13.24 5.37 -32.97
N GLN A 17 -14.17 5.26 -32.01
CA GLN A 17 -14.06 4.25 -30.96
C GLN A 17 -14.31 2.86 -31.58
N PRO A 18 -13.56 1.82 -31.18
CA PRO A 18 -13.84 0.46 -31.64
C PRO A 18 -15.23 0.05 -31.14
N GLN A 19 -16.16 -0.11 -32.07
CA GLN A 19 -17.52 -0.56 -31.80
C GLN A 19 -17.48 -2.01 -31.32
N HIS A 20 -17.54 -2.20 -30.00
CA HIS A 20 -17.65 -3.53 -29.36
C HIS A 20 -19.00 -4.13 -29.76
N GLN A 21 -19.00 -5.00 -30.76
CA GLN A 21 -20.18 -5.71 -31.22
C GLN A 21 -20.65 -6.68 -30.13
N HIS A 22 -21.77 -6.36 -29.49
CA HIS A 22 -22.56 -7.33 -28.74
C HIS A 22 -23.11 -8.37 -29.72
N THR A 23 -22.78 -9.65 -29.49
CA THR A 23 -23.49 -10.80 -30.05
C THR A 23 -23.96 -11.68 -28.88
N PRO A 24 -25.25 -12.10 -28.85
CA PRO A 24 -25.75 -13.01 -27.83
C PRO A 24 -25.64 -14.50 -28.25
N ALA A 25 -25.33 -15.32 -27.23
CA ALA A 25 -25.71 -16.72 -27.00
C ALA A 25 -25.14 -17.87 -27.86
N SER A 26 -24.34 -18.68 -27.15
CA SER A 26 -24.34 -20.16 -27.09
C SER A 26 -23.86 -20.97 -28.30
N THR A 27 -22.64 -21.48 -28.20
CA THR A 27 -22.26 -22.82 -28.70
C THR A 27 -21.07 -23.38 -27.89
N LEU A 28 -21.38 -24.45 -27.16
CA LEU A 28 -20.56 -25.61 -26.75
C LEU A 28 -19.01 -25.51 -26.75
N GLN A 29 -18.43 -26.00 -25.63
CA GLN A 29 -17.31 -26.95 -25.58
C GLN A 29 -15.92 -26.45 -25.11
N GLN A 30 -15.49 -27.05 -23.98
CA GLN A 30 -14.11 -27.40 -23.59
C GLN A 30 -13.08 -26.28 -23.33
N GLN A 31 -12.70 -26.12 -22.05
CA GLN A 31 -11.44 -26.59 -21.45
C GLN A 31 -11.05 -25.72 -20.24
N SER A 32 -11.11 -26.33 -19.06
CA SER A 32 -10.67 -25.78 -17.79
C SER A 32 -9.14 -25.63 -17.79
N PRO A 33 -8.56 -24.48 -17.39
CA PRO A 33 -7.16 -24.45 -17.03
C PRO A 33 -6.98 -25.14 -15.68
N ALA A 34 -6.13 -26.16 -15.67
CA ALA A 34 -5.76 -26.98 -14.52
C ALA A 34 -5.39 -26.13 -13.29
N GLN A 35 -6.10 -26.36 -12.18
CA GLN A 35 -5.66 -25.90 -10.87
C GLN A 35 -4.49 -26.77 -10.40
N PRO A 36 -3.38 -26.20 -9.88
CA PRO A 36 -2.34 -27.01 -9.27
C PRO A 36 -2.89 -27.73 -8.02
N PRO A 37 -2.43 -28.96 -7.73
CA PRO A 37 -2.90 -29.72 -6.58
C PRO A 37 -2.55 -28.98 -5.28
N GLN A 38 -3.56 -28.76 -4.44
CA GLN A 38 -3.38 -28.23 -3.10
C GLN A 38 -2.76 -29.30 -2.19
N PRO A 39 -1.79 -28.98 -1.32
CA PRO A 39 -1.30 -29.92 -0.32
C PRO A 39 -2.39 -30.25 0.72
N PRO A 40 -2.34 -31.44 1.34
CA PRO A 40 -3.40 -31.93 2.23
C PRO A 40 -3.49 -31.12 3.53
N PRO A 41 -4.68 -31.09 4.18
CA PRO A 41 -4.79 -30.58 5.55
C PRO A 41 -4.04 -31.50 6.52
N ALA A 42 -3.24 -30.90 7.40
CA ALA A 42 -2.52 -31.58 8.48
C ALA A 42 -3.49 -32.19 9.52
N PRO A 43 -3.13 -33.31 10.16
CA PRO A 43 -3.97 -33.95 11.19
C PRO A 43 -4.00 -33.14 12.50
N PRO A 44 -5.06 -33.27 13.32
CA PRO A 44 -5.12 -32.68 14.66
C PRO A 44 -4.25 -33.50 15.62
N GLN A 45 -3.15 -32.90 16.10
CA GLN A 45 -2.38 -33.44 17.21
C GLN A 45 -3.07 -33.05 18.53
N GLN A 46 -3.61 -34.05 19.21
CA GLN A 46 -4.05 -33.96 20.60
C GLN A 46 -2.87 -34.05 21.57
N GLN A 47 -3.07 -33.46 22.76
CA GLN A 47 -2.35 -33.69 24.04
C GLN A 47 -0.96 -33.03 24.14
N VAL A 48 -0.60 -32.28 25.20
CA VAL A 48 -0.73 -32.59 26.64
C VAL A 48 -0.77 -31.33 27.52
N GLN A 49 -1.37 -31.49 28.70
CA GLN A 49 -1.55 -30.54 29.81
C GLN A 49 -0.23 -30.13 30.49
N VAL A 50 -0.12 -28.86 30.93
CA VAL A 50 0.48 -28.46 32.23
C VAL A 50 -0.21 -27.17 32.75
N PRO A 51 -0.67 -27.08 34.02
CA PRO A 51 -0.88 -25.81 34.73
C PRO A 51 0.36 -25.52 35.62
N PRO A 52 0.65 -24.24 36.00
CA PRO A 52 0.01 -23.69 37.20
C PRO A 52 -0.26 -22.16 37.19
N GLN A 53 -1.05 -21.78 38.20
CA GLN A 53 -1.45 -20.45 38.66
C GLN A 53 -0.42 -19.32 38.49
N SER A 54 -0.91 -18.12 38.12
CA SER A 54 -0.77 -16.89 38.93
C SER A 54 -1.58 -15.76 38.27
N THR A 55 -2.56 -15.21 38.99
CA THR A 55 -3.08 -13.85 38.75
C THR A 55 -1.99 -12.83 39.13
N PRO A 56 -1.96 -11.63 38.52
CA PRO A 56 -2.76 -10.55 39.09
C PRO A 56 -3.43 -9.63 38.05
N VAL A 57 -4.47 -8.97 38.56
CA VAL A 57 -5.22 -7.86 37.96
C VAL A 57 -4.27 -6.68 37.72
N ALA A 58 -4.35 -6.01 36.57
CA ALA A 58 -3.91 -4.60 36.45
C ALA A 58 -4.47 -3.90 35.19
N ILE A 59 -5.13 -2.79 35.48
CA ILE A 59 -5.71 -1.75 34.65
C ILE A 59 -4.60 -0.90 34.01
N LYS A 60 -4.65 -0.59 32.70
CA LYS A 60 -4.37 0.76 32.10
C LYS A 60 -4.20 0.73 30.57
N ALA A 61 -4.88 1.67 29.90
CA ALA A 61 -4.51 2.23 28.60
C ALA A 61 -3.27 3.18 28.73
N PRO A 62 -2.94 4.00 27.72
CA PRO A 62 -2.27 3.75 26.44
C PRO A 62 -0.85 4.38 26.38
N ALA A 63 -0.13 4.14 25.28
CA ALA A 63 1.05 4.87 24.78
C ALA A 63 2.38 4.87 25.59
N SER A 64 3.43 4.30 25.01
CA SER A 64 4.85 4.77 24.99
C SER A 64 5.66 3.64 24.31
N GLY A 65 6.42 3.83 23.23
CA GLY A 65 7.55 4.74 23.14
C GLY A 65 8.85 3.98 23.44
N SER A 66 9.38 3.23 22.46
CA SER A 66 10.82 2.88 22.31
C SER A 66 11.00 1.85 21.20
N ALA A 67 11.58 2.23 20.05
CA ALA A 67 12.13 1.28 19.07
C ALA A 67 13.11 1.98 18.11
N VAL A 68 13.99 2.84 18.64
CA VAL A 68 14.94 3.61 17.80
C VAL A 68 16.28 2.89 17.56
N ALA A 69 16.37 1.59 17.85
CA ALA A 69 17.64 0.85 17.79
C ALA A 69 17.62 -0.47 16.98
N ALA A 70 16.56 -0.76 16.21
CA ALA A 70 16.47 -1.95 15.36
C ALA A 70 16.73 -1.68 13.86
N ALA A 71 17.22 -0.49 13.51
CA ALA A 71 17.06 0.05 12.16
C ALA A 71 17.93 -0.62 11.06
N ALA A 72 19.04 -1.27 11.42
CA ALA A 72 20.02 -1.76 10.43
C ALA A 72 19.91 -3.25 10.05
N ALA A 73 19.29 -4.12 10.86
CA ALA A 73 19.29 -5.57 10.63
C ALA A 73 17.99 -6.13 10.01
N GLU A 74 16.90 -5.36 9.95
CA GLU A 74 15.56 -5.87 9.60
C GLU A 74 15.17 -5.72 8.12
N VAL A 75 16.14 -5.72 7.19
CA VAL A 75 15.81 -5.53 5.75
C VAL A 75 15.13 -6.75 5.16
N GLU A 76 15.37 -7.92 5.74
CA GLU A 76 14.80 -9.19 5.30
C GLU A 76 13.36 -9.39 5.81
N GLU A 77 12.98 -8.78 6.94
CA GLU A 77 11.65 -8.88 7.58
C GLU A 77 11.01 -7.51 7.84
N ILE A 78 10.72 -6.74 6.79
CA ILE A 78 9.98 -5.48 6.95
C ILE A 78 8.56 -5.78 7.44
N ASN A 79 8.24 -5.38 8.68
CA ASN A 79 6.88 -5.39 9.20
C ASN A 79 6.00 -4.35 8.49
N THR A 80 5.38 -4.72 7.37
CA THR A 80 4.59 -3.83 6.52
C THR A 80 3.46 -3.11 7.25
N LYS A 81 2.85 -3.76 8.26
CA LYS A 81 1.84 -3.16 9.14
C LYS A 81 2.41 -2.02 9.97
N GLU A 82 3.51 -2.27 10.68
CA GLU A 82 4.14 -1.24 11.51
C GLU A 82 4.71 -0.11 10.65
N LEU A 83 5.33 -0.45 9.52
CA LEU A 83 5.83 0.56 8.59
C LEU A 83 4.71 1.48 8.11
N ALA A 84 3.57 0.93 7.70
CA ALA A 84 2.41 1.71 7.29
C ALA A 84 1.92 2.65 8.41
N GLN A 85 1.86 2.15 9.65
CA GLN A 85 1.49 2.99 10.79
C GLN A 85 2.51 4.11 11.04
N ARG A 86 3.81 3.80 11.00
CA ARG A 86 4.89 4.78 11.18
C ARG A 86 4.87 5.86 10.12
N ILE A 87 4.74 5.48 8.85
CA ILE A 87 4.60 6.43 7.74
C ILE A 87 3.36 7.30 7.94
N SER A 88 2.22 6.70 8.29
CA SER A 88 0.97 7.46 8.52
C SER A 88 1.11 8.48 9.65
N ALA A 89 1.72 8.07 10.77
CA ALA A 89 1.97 8.95 11.91
C ALA A 89 2.94 10.08 11.54
N GLU A 90 3.98 9.77 10.77
CA GLU A 90 4.99 10.75 10.35
C GLU A 90 4.43 11.80 9.39
N LEU A 91 3.66 11.36 8.39
CA LEU A 91 2.98 12.28 7.48
C LEU A 91 2.05 13.21 8.23
N LYS A 92 1.33 12.70 9.24
CA LYS A 92 0.44 13.52 10.07
C LYS A 92 1.21 14.49 10.97
N ARG A 93 2.36 14.07 11.51
CA ARG A 93 3.20 14.89 12.41
C ARG A 93 3.78 16.11 11.71
N TYR A 94 4.28 15.93 10.49
CA TYR A 94 4.84 17.02 9.68
C TYR A 94 3.81 17.68 8.77
N SER A 95 2.52 17.33 8.89
CA SER A 95 1.45 17.78 7.99
C SER A 95 1.78 17.60 6.50
N ILE A 96 2.46 16.51 6.15
CA ILE A 96 2.82 16.16 4.78
C ILE A 96 1.61 15.48 4.12
N PRO A 97 1.10 15.98 2.99
CA PRO A 97 0.03 15.31 2.28
C PRO A 97 0.52 13.97 1.73
N GLN A 98 -0.30 12.92 1.89
CA GLN A 98 -0.03 11.59 1.35
C GLN A 98 0.30 11.62 -0.14
N ALA A 99 -0.36 12.48 -0.93
CA ALA A 99 -0.11 12.63 -2.35
C ALA A 99 1.34 13.03 -2.65
N ILE A 100 1.89 13.99 -1.89
CA ILE A 100 3.26 14.49 -2.07
C ILE A 100 4.24 13.37 -1.75
N PHE A 101 4.05 12.67 -0.63
CA PHE A 101 4.92 11.55 -0.27
C PHE A 101 4.86 10.39 -1.28
N ALA A 102 3.66 10.01 -1.72
CA ALA A 102 3.44 8.97 -2.72
C ALA A 102 4.18 9.29 -4.03
N GLN A 103 4.06 10.53 -4.49
CA GLN A 103 4.64 10.95 -5.76
C GLN A 103 6.16 11.12 -5.66
N ARG A 104 6.67 11.70 -4.57
CA ARG A 104 8.09 12.05 -4.42
C ARG A 104 8.97 10.89 -3.99
N VAL A 105 8.52 10.08 -3.04
CA VAL A 105 9.33 8.99 -2.46
C VAL A 105 9.06 7.67 -3.20
N LEU A 106 7.79 7.40 -3.50
CA LEU A 106 7.38 6.10 -4.04
C LEU A 106 7.15 6.14 -5.55
N CYS A 107 7.05 7.33 -6.15
CA CYS A 107 6.66 7.51 -7.55
C CYS A 107 5.36 6.76 -7.88
N ARG A 108 4.37 6.90 -6.99
CA ARG A 108 3.04 6.27 -7.07
C ARG A 108 1.94 7.30 -6.83
N SER A 109 0.73 6.93 -7.23
CA SER A 109 -0.46 7.74 -7.02
C SER A 109 -0.90 7.73 -5.54
N GLN A 110 -1.54 8.81 -5.10
CA GLN A 110 -2.07 8.93 -3.73
C GLN A 110 -3.01 7.77 -3.37
N GLY A 111 -3.88 7.34 -4.30
CA GLY A 111 -4.79 6.22 -4.07
C GLY A 111 -4.06 4.92 -3.74
N THR A 112 -2.96 4.62 -4.44
CA THR A 112 -2.13 3.44 -4.16
C THR A 112 -1.51 3.50 -2.77
N LEU A 113 -0.99 4.67 -2.37
CA LEU A 113 -0.46 4.85 -1.03
C LEU A 113 -1.55 4.71 0.05
N SER A 114 -2.72 5.31 -0.18
CA SER A 114 -3.84 5.25 0.76
C SER A 114 -4.28 3.80 1.01
N ASP A 115 -4.39 3.00 -0.05
CA ASP A 115 -4.72 1.58 0.05
C ASP A 115 -3.64 0.80 0.83
N LEU A 116 -2.36 1.06 0.52
CA LEU A 116 -1.23 0.45 1.20
C LEU A 116 -1.20 0.74 2.70
N LEU A 117 -1.57 1.96 3.12
CA LEU A 117 -1.58 2.36 4.52
C LEU A 117 -2.83 1.87 5.27
N ARG A 118 -3.97 1.78 4.59
CA ARG A 118 -5.26 1.38 5.17
C ARG A 118 -5.36 -0.13 5.39
N ASN A 119 -4.87 -0.93 4.45
CA ASN A 119 -4.81 -2.39 4.57
C ASN A 119 -3.46 -2.92 4.05
N PRO A 120 -2.36 -2.68 4.77
CA PRO A 120 -1.04 -3.16 4.36
C PRO A 120 -1.02 -4.69 4.27
N LYS A 121 -0.75 -5.22 3.08
CA LYS A 121 -0.53 -6.66 2.87
C LYS A 121 0.70 -7.11 3.66
N PRO A 122 0.69 -8.31 4.29
CA PRO A 122 1.85 -8.82 5.02
C PRO A 122 3.02 -9.09 4.07
N TRP A 123 4.24 -8.74 4.46
CA TRP A 123 5.49 -8.85 3.67
C TRP A 123 5.61 -10.16 2.88
N SER A 124 5.32 -11.28 3.53
CA SER A 124 5.35 -12.63 2.96
C SER A 124 4.49 -12.82 1.70
N LYS A 125 3.39 -12.07 1.56
CA LYS A 125 2.49 -12.12 0.39
C LYS A 125 2.82 -11.09 -0.70
N LEU A 126 3.79 -10.20 -0.48
CA LEU A 126 4.21 -9.25 -1.51
C LEU A 126 5.18 -9.93 -2.50
N LYS A 127 4.87 -9.90 -3.80
CA LYS A 127 5.79 -10.26 -4.89
C LYS A 127 6.44 -9.02 -5.52
N SER A 128 5.65 -8.12 -6.11
CA SER A 128 6.16 -6.92 -6.80
C SER A 128 6.11 -5.63 -5.96
N GLY A 129 5.34 -5.60 -4.86
CA GLY A 129 5.22 -4.40 -4.01
C GLY A 129 6.33 -4.20 -2.97
N ARG A 130 7.30 -5.12 -2.87
CA ARG A 130 8.33 -5.08 -1.81
C ARG A 130 9.21 -3.83 -1.90
N GLU A 131 9.53 -3.39 -3.12
CA GLU A 131 10.30 -2.16 -3.33
C GLU A 131 9.60 -0.92 -2.78
N THR A 132 8.27 -0.84 -2.87
CA THR A 132 7.51 0.28 -2.32
C THR A 132 7.68 0.36 -0.81
N PHE A 133 7.57 -0.76 -0.11
CA PHE A 133 7.80 -0.82 1.33
C PHE A 133 9.28 -0.57 1.68
N ARG A 134 10.23 -1.07 0.90
CA ARG A 134 11.65 -0.71 1.10
C ARG A 134 11.90 0.79 0.99
N ARG A 135 11.30 1.46 0.01
CA ARG A 135 11.43 2.92 -0.14
C ARG A 135 10.81 3.68 1.03
N MET A 136 9.62 3.28 1.47
CA MET A 136 8.99 3.85 2.67
C MET A 136 9.90 3.70 3.89
N TRP A 137 10.43 2.50 4.09
CA TRP A 137 11.24 2.20 5.26
C TRP A 137 12.59 2.90 5.22
N LYS A 138 13.24 2.93 4.06
CA LYS A 138 14.44 3.73 3.86
C LYS A 138 14.16 5.19 4.19
N TRP A 139 13.12 5.79 3.61
CA TRP A 139 12.76 7.17 3.91
C TRP A 139 12.51 7.39 5.40
N LEU A 140 11.90 6.46 6.13
CA LEU A 140 11.70 6.55 7.57
C LEU A 140 13.02 6.55 8.36
N GLN A 141 14.03 5.82 7.89
CA GLN A 141 15.36 5.78 8.50
C GLN A 141 16.20 7.02 8.19
N GLU A 142 15.92 7.70 7.08
CA GLU A 142 16.66 8.91 6.71
C GLU A 142 16.43 10.02 7.77
N PRO A 143 17.46 10.82 8.08
CA PRO A 143 17.32 11.97 8.96
C PRO A 143 16.34 13.01 8.40
N GLU A 144 15.75 13.82 9.28
CA GLU A 144 14.71 14.80 8.92
C GLU A 144 15.08 15.69 7.73
N PHE A 145 16.31 16.20 7.68
CA PHE A 145 16.77 17.06 6.60
C PHE A 145 16.72 16.35 5.24
N GLN A 146 17.05 15.05 5.21
CA GLN A 146 17.09 14.24 3.99
C GLN A 146 15.69 13.82 3.58
N ARG A 147 14.81 13.52 4.55
CA ARG A 147 13.38 13.31 4.32
C ARG A 147 12.72 14.51 3.66
N MET A 148 12.96 15.71 4.19
CA MET A 148 12.45 16.96 3.63
C MET A 148 13.06 17.28 2.27
N SER A 149 14.34 16.97 2.07
CA SER A 149 15.00 17.09 0.78
C SER A 149 14.37 16.16 -0.27
N ALA A 150 14.08 14.90 0.07
CA ALA A 150 13.43 13.95 -0.83
C ALA A 150 12.03 14.42 -1.29
N LEU A 151 11.32 15.18 -0.46
CA LEU A 151 10.03 15.80 -0.84
C LEU A 151 10.21 17.04 -1.74
N ARG A 152 11.37 17.71 -1.65
CA ARG A 152 11.71 18.94 -2.38
C ARG A 152 12.36 18.67 -3.76
N LEU A 153 13.18 17.63 -3.90
CA LEU A 153 14.11 17.43 -5.02
C LEU A 153 13.54 16.80 -6.30
N ALA A 154 12.28 17.07 -6.66
CA ALA A 154 11.72 16.57 -7.92
C ALA A 154 11.16 17.70 -8.78
N GLY A 155 12.12 18.35 -9.43
CA GLY A 155 11.97 19.16 -10.62
C GLY A 155 13.27 19.03 -11.40
N GLY A 156 13.40 17.94 -12.15
CA GLY A 156 14.50 17.64 -13.07
C GLY A 156 13.98 16.74 -14.16
#